data_AF-A0A927FC86-F1
#
_entry.id   AF-A0A927FC86-F1
#
_cell.length_a   1.000
_cell.length_b   1.000
_cell.length_c   1.000
_cell.angle_alpha   90.00
_cell.angle_beta   90.00
_cell.angle_gamma   90.00
#
_symmetry.space_group_name_H-M   'P 1'
#
loop_
_entity.id
_entity.type
_entity.pdbx_description
1 polymer ?
#
loop_
_entity_poly.entity_id
_entity_poly.type
_entity_poly.pdbx_seq_one_letter_code
_entity_poly.pdbx_strand_id
1 'polypeptide(L)'
;MKSGDPEPIDDLLLVMAAKQSSPSRTLEVVSKSAQWLKAALKGAGVTFSYSSCEEENHYGYAAISIVRKYRGQPACLDIKIAEIRDAAYIFAEVRSLGKFEGTMFPFFGNLQSDDERDLLLHYIADFVISADD
;
A
#
# COMPACT_ATOMS: atom_id res chain seq x y z
N MET A 1 24.28 -32.63 18.16
CA MET A 1 24.41 -32.73 16.68
C MET A 1 23.01 -33.00 16.14
N LYS A 2 22.34 -32.20 15.31
CA LYS A 2 22.59 -30.91 14.65
C LYS A 2 21.30 -30.09 14.88
N SER A 3 21.41 -28.92 15.52
CA SER A 3 20.33 -27.93 15.48
C SER A 3 20.44 -27.28 14.10
N GLY A 4 19.86 -27.92 13.09
CA GLY A 4 19.75 -27.33 11.77
C GLY A 4 18.54 -26.43 11.82
N ASP A 5 18.77 -25.12 11.97
CA ASP A 5 17.76 -24.18 11.50
C ASP A 5 17.45 -24.58 10.04
N PRO A 6 16.18 -24.82 9.68
CA PRO A 6 15.82 -25.12 8.30
C PRO A 6 16.42 -24.04 7.40
N GLU A 7 16.96 -24.44 6.24
CA GLU A 7 17.53 -23.47 5.32
C GLU A 7 16.40 -22.53 4.85
N PRO A 8 16.67 -21.25 4.54
CA PRO A 8 15.64 -20.29 4.10
C PRO A 8 14.75 -20.78 2.94
N ILE A 9 15.24 -21.74 2.17
CA ILE A 9 14.51 -22.44 1.12
C ILE A 9 13.38 -23.30 1.70
N ASP A 10 13.65 -24.09 2.73
CA ASP A 10 12.68 -24.97 3.39
C ASP A 10 11.58 -24.13 4.08
N ASP A 11 11.97 -23.01 4.69
CA ASP A 11 11.03 -22.06 5.29
C ASP A 11 10.07 -21.45 4.26
N LEU A 12 10.60 -21.01 3.11
CA LEU A 12 9.78 -20.43 2.05
C LEU A 12 8.84 -21.47 1.44
N LEU A 13 9.33 -22.70 1.21
CA LEU A 13 8.50 -23.81 0.71
C LEU A 13 7.35 -24.12 1.66
N LEU A 14 7.61 -24.12 2.98
CA LEU A 14 6.59 -24.32 3.99
C LEU A 14 5.53 -23.19 3.96
N VAL A 15 5.97 -21.93 3.85
CA VAL A 15 5.06 -20.77 3.75
C VAL A 15 4.22 -20.83 2.47
N MET A 16 4.81 -21.20 1.34
CA MET A 16 4.09 -21.35 0.07
C MET A 16 3.02 -22.44 0.16
N ALA A 17 3.37 -23.61 0.70
CA ALA A 17 2.42 -24.71 0.88
C ALA A 17 1.25 -24.30 1.79
N ALA A 18 1.54 -23.61 2.92
CA ALA A 18 0.53 -23.11 3.83
C ALA A 18 -0.42 -22.08 3.18
N LYS A 19 0.11 -21.19 2.33
CA LYS A 19 -0.69 -20.21 1.58
C LYS A 19 -1.59 -20.86 0.54
N GLN A 20 -1.12 -21.91 -0.15
CA GLN A 20 -1.92 -22.66 -1.11
C GLN A 20 -3.07 -23.44 -0.45
N SER A 21 -2.87 -23.93 0.78
CA SER A 21 -3.88 -24.70 1.50
C SER A 21 -4.91 -23.85 2.26
N SER A 22 -4.75 -22.53 2.29
CA SER A 22 -5.58 -21.63 3.11
C SER A 22 -6.53 -20.80 2.23
N PRO A 23 -7.82 -20.67 2.60
CA PRO A 23 -8.74 -19.79 1.89
C PRO A 23 -8.28 -18.33 2.02
N SER A 24 -8.25 -17.63 0.88
CA SER A 24 -7.84 -16.23 0.84
C SER A 24 -8.92 -15.32 1.44
N ARG A 25 -8.52 -14.43 2.36
CA ARG A 25 -9.35 -13.33 2.88
C ARG A 25 -8.94 -11.98 2.30
N THR A 26 -8.11 -11.99 1.27
CA THR A 26 -7.49 -10.78 0.70
C THR A 26 -8.53 -9.74 0.31
N LEU A 27 -9.63 -10.12 -0.35
CA LEU A 27 -10.67 -9.18 -0.75
C LEU A 27 -11.27 -8.45 0.46
N GLU A 28 -11.62 -9.17 1.53
CA GLU A 28 -12.21 -8.62 2.74
C GLU A 28 -11.25 -7.62 3.42
N VAL A 29 -10.01 -8.07 3.67
CA VAL A 29 -8.98 -7.31 4.39
C VAL A 29 -8.58 -6.06 3.60
N VAL A 30 -8.33 -6.20 2.30
CA VAL A 30 -7.94 -5.10 1.42
C VAL A 30 -9.10 -4.12 1.22
N SER A 31 -10.33 -4.60 0.99
CA SER A 31 -11.48 -3.72 0.75
C SER A 31 -11.82 -2.88 1.97
N LYS A 32 -11.80 -3.46 3.17
CA LYS A 32 -12.04 -2.72 4.43
C LYS A 32 -11.02 -1.60 4.61
N SER A 33 -9.75 -1.91 4.39
CA SER A 33 -8.65 -0.96 4.56
C SER A 33 -8.66 0.14 3.49
N ALA A 34 -8.96 -0.22 2.24
CA ALA A 34 -9.15 0.74 1.16
C ALA A 34 -10.36 1.66 1.41
N GLN A 35 -11.47 1.15 1.96
CA GLN A 35 -12.63 1.97 2.33
C GLN A 35 -12.29 3.00 3.39
N TRP A 36 -11.52 2.64 4.42
CA TRP A 36 -11.03 3.57 5.43
C TRP A 36 -10.23 4.71 4.80
N LEU A 37 -9.23 4.40 3.98
CA LEU A 37 -8.39 5.43 3.36
C LEU A 37 -9.19 6.30 2.38
N LYS A 38 -10.10 5.71 1.59
CA LYS A 38 -11.02 6.46 0.72
C LYS A 38 -11.90 7.42 1.51
N ALA A 39 -12.39 7.02 2.68
CA ALA A 39 -13.19 7.88 3.54
C ALA A 39 -12.37 9.06 4.05
N ALA A 40 -11.12 8.84 4.50
CA ALA A 40 -10.21 9.89 4.92
C ALA A 40 -9.93 10.89 3.79
N LEU A 41 -9.56 10.41 2.60
CA LEU A 41 -9.28 11.26 1.44
C LEU A 41 -10.50 12.07 0.99
N LYS A 42 -11.69 11.43 0.92
CA LYS A 42 -12.94 12.12 0.59
C LYS A 42 -13.30 13.18 1.63
N GLY A 43 -13.16 12.86 2.91
CA GLY A 43 -13.42 13.80 4.01
C GLY A 43 -12.50 15.01 3.99
N ALA A 44 -11.26 14.83 3.55
CA ALA A 44 -10.28 15.90 3.37
C ALA A 44 -10.39 16.65 2.02
N GLY A 45 -11.32 16.29 1.14
CA GLY A 45 -11.49 16.92 -0.18
C GLY A 45 -10.37 16.59 -1.18
N VAL A 46 -9.58 15.53 -0.95
CA VAL A 46 -8.49 15.12 -1.84
C VAL A 46 -9.06 14.34 -3.01
N THR A 47 -8.88 14.84 -4.24
CA THR A 47 -9.21 14.09 -5.46
C THR A 47 -8.23 12.93 -5.68
N PHE A 48 -8.76 11.72 -5.93
CA PHE A 48 -7.99 10.50 -6.19
C PHE A 48 -8.68 9.58 -7.21
N SER A 49 -7.90 8.70 -7.82
CA SER A 49 -8.36 7.53 -8.58
C SER A 49 -8.27 6.27 -7.73
N TYR A 50 -9.16 5.30 -7.97
CA TYR A 50 -9.22 4.04 -7.22
C TYR A 50 -9.37 2.84 -8.16
N SER A 51 -8.56 1.81 -7.95
CA SER A 51 -8.68 0.49 -8.57
C SER A 51 -8.94 -0.55 -7.47
N SER A 52 -9.97 -1.37 -7.66
CA SER A 52 -10.35 -2.41 -6.70
C SER A 52 -9.44 -3.63 -6.76
N CYS A 53 -9.40 -4.36 -5.65
CA CYS A 53 -8.83 -5.70 -5.59
C CYS A 53 -9.72 -6.65 -6.40
N GLU A 54 -9.14 -7.42 -7.32
CA GLU A 54 -9.85 -8.48 -8.05
C GLU A 54 -9.95 -9.75 -7.18
N GLU A 55 -11.07 -10.48 -7.31
CA GLU A 55 -11.41 -11.65 -6.47
C GLU A 55 -10.54 -12.89 -6.74
N GLU A 56 -9.97 -13.02 -7.94
CA GLU A 56 -9.47 -14.31 -8.44
C GLU A 56 -8.05 -14.69 -7.99
N ASN A 57 -7.35 -13.90 -7.15
CA ASN A 57 -5.94 -14.14 -6.86
C ASN A 57 -5.51 -13.89 -5.40
N HIS A 58 -4.58 -14.72 -4.90
CA HIS A 58 -3.81 -14.51 -3.65
C HIS A 58 -2.90 -13.26 -3.66
N TYR A 59 -2.89 -12.54 -4.78
CA TYR A 59 -2.06 -11.35 -5.05
C TYR A 59 -2.90 -10.10 -5.30
N GLY A 60 -4.17 -10.13 -4.87
CA GLY A 60 -5.06 -8.99 -4.98
C GLY A 60 -4.56 -7.80 -4.17
N TYR A 61 -4.55 -6.62 -4.78
CA TYR A 61 -4.31 -5.36 -4.11
C TYR A 61 -5.31 -4.32 -4.59
N ALA A 62 -5.62 -3.36 -3.72
CA ALA A 62 -6.31 -2.15 -4.12
C ALA A 62 -5.26 -1.06 -4.37
N ALA A 63 -5.51 -0.21 -5.37
CA ALA A 63 -4.67 0.95 -5.65
C ALA A 63 -5.45 2.24 -5.51
N ILE A 64 -4.83 3.24 -4.91
CA ILE A 64 -5.30 4.62 -4.84
C ILE A 64 -4.19 5.50 -5.38
N SER A 65 -4.51 6.34 -6.37
CA SER A 65 -3.54 7.25 -6.97
C SER A 65 -4.01 8.69 -6.79
N ILE A 66 -3.14 9.54 -6.27
CA ILE A 66 -3.38 10.97 -6.09
C ILE A 66 -2.43 11.70 -7.03
N VAL A 67 -3.00 12.43 -7.99
CA VAL A 67 -2.23 13.21 -8.96
C VAL A 67 -2.28 14.69 -8.58
N ARG A 68 -1.12 15.34 -8.58
CA ARG A 68 -0.95 16.78 -8.35
C ARG A 68 0.13 17.34 -9.27
N LYS A 69 0.33 18.67 -9.23
CA LYS A 69 1.40 19.33 -9.97
C LYS A 69 2.45 19.84 -8.99
N TYR A 70 3.69 19.43 -9.15
CA TYR A 70 4.81 19.98 -8.41
C TYR A 70 5.64 20.87 -9.34
N ARG A 71 5.71 22.18 -9.06
CA ARG A 71 6.42 23.15 -9.90
C ARG A 71 6.01 23.07 -11.39
N GLY A 72 4.72 22.88 -11.64
CA GLY A 72 4.15 22.74 -12.99
C GLY A 72 4.36 21.36 -13.65
N GLN A 73 5.04 20.41 -13.01
CA GLN A 73 5.18 19.04 -13.50
C GLN A 73 4.21 18.08 -12.80
N PRO A 74 3.57 17.15 -13.51
CA PRO A 74 2.70 16.17 -12.88
C PRO A 74 3.48 15.21 -11.98
N ALA A 75 2.99 15.02 -10.76
CA ALA A 75 3.48 14.06 -9.78
C ALA A 75 2.31 13.19 -9.31
N CYS A 76 2.59 11.90 -9.08
CA CYS A 76 1.59 10.92 -8.67
C CYS A 76 2.06 10.21 -7.41
N LEU A 77 1.27 10.31 -6.33
CA LEU A 77 1.39 9.43 -5.18
C LEU A 77 0.55 8.19 -5.46
N ASP A 78 1.21 7.04 -5.62
CA ASP A 78 0.58 5.75 -5.81
C ASP A 78 0.61 4.96 -4.52
N ILE A 79 -0.57 4.53 -4.06
CA ILE A 79 -0.78 3.85 -2.78
C ILE A 79 -1.41 2.49 -3.07
N LYS A 80 -0.71 1.41 -2.72
CA LYS A 80 -1.17 0.03 -2.88
C LYS A 80 -1.43 -0.59 -1.53
N ILE A 81 -2.59 -1.22 -1.38
CA ILE A 81 -2.99 -1.93 -0.18
C ILE A 81 -3.11 -3.42 -0.51
N ALA A 82 -2.33 -4.25 0.17
CA ALA A 82 -2.30 -5.70 -0.03
C ALA A 82 -2.41 -6.43 1.31
N GLU A 83 -2.85 -7.68 1.28
CA GLU A 83 -2.89 -8.52 2.48
C GLU A 83 -1.57 -9.30 2.62
N ILE A 84 -0.94 -9.19 3.79
CA ILE A 84 0.24 -9.99 4.17
C ILE A 84 -0.04 -10.58 5.55
N ARG A 85 -0.13 -11.91 5.63
CA ARG A 85 -0.42 -12.66 6.87
C ARG A 85 -1.70 -12.18 7.57
N ASP A 86 -2.82 -12.11 6.84
CA ASP A 86 -4.13 -11.68 7.33
C ASP A 86 -4.21 -10.21 7.82
N ALA A 87 -3.16 -9.43 7.60
CA ALA A 87 -3.11 -8.01 7.90
C ALA A 87 -2.99 -7.18 6.62
N ALA A 88 -3.59 -5.99 6.61
CA ALA A 88 -3.47 -5.08 5.49
C ALA A 88 -2.17 -4.29 5.62
N TYR A 89 -1.29 -4.45 4.63
CA TYR A 89 -0.10 -3.65 4.48
C TYR A 89 -0.28 -2.65 3.35
N ILE A 90 0.39 -1.52 3.48
CA ILE A 90 0.38 -0.46 2.50
C ILE A 90 1.79 -0.21 1.98
N PHE A 91 1.88 0.06 0.70
CA PHE A 91 3.06 0.55 0.03
C PHE A 91 2.68 1.84 -0.69
N ALA A 92 3.38 2.93 -0.41
CA ALA A 92 3.11 4.21 -1.05
C ALA A 92 4.39 4.82 -1.61
N GLU A 93 4.37 5.24 -2.87
CA GLU A 93 5.51 5.83 -3.56
C GLU A 93 5.09 7.05 -4.36
N VAL A 94 5.97 8.05 -4.42
CA VAL A 94 5.77 9.21 -5.30
C VAL A 94 6.56 9.02 -6.58
N ARG A 95 5.83 9.07 -7.69
CA ARG A 95 6.36 9.01 -9.05
C ARG A 95 6.21 10.37 -9.71
N SER A 96 7.33 11.02 -10.01
CA SER A 96 7.34 12.19 -10.89
C SER A 96 7.10 11.73 -12.32
N LEU A 97 6.08 12.28 -12.99
CA LEU A 97 5.76 11.96 -14.38
C LEU A 97 6.62 12.79 -15.37
N GLY A 98 7.83 13.21 -14.94
CA GLY A 98 8.75 14.12 -15.64
C GLY A 98 10.24 13.96 -15.22
N LYS A 99 11.15 14.78 -15.79
CA LYS A 99 12.60 14.70 -15.54
C LYS A 99 12.93 15.06 -14.07
N PHE A 100 13.30 14.01 -13.32
CA PHE A 100 13.91 13.95 -11.99
C PHE A 100 14.29 15.26 -11.31
N GLU A 101 13.64 15.54 -10.17
CA GLU A 101 14.27 15.99 -8.93
C GLU A 101 13.41 15.48 -7.75
N GLY A 102 14.02 14.74 -6.80
CA GLY A 102 13.47 14.41 -5.48
C GLY A 102 12.23 13.50 -5.42
N THR A 103 12.39 12.18 -5.54
CA THR A 103 11.34 11.24 -5.11
C THR A 103 11.32 11.17 -3.59
N MET A 104 10.15 11.38 -2.96
CA MET A 104 9.98 11.11 -1.53
C MET A 104 10.33 9.66 -1.23
N PHE A 105 10.83 9.40 -0.01
CA PHE A 105 11.13 8.05 0.42
C PHE A 105 9.86 7.18 0.37
N PRO A 106 9.93 5.97 -0.22
CA PRO A 106 8.77 5.10 -0.27
C PRO A 106 8.34 4.74 1.15
N PHE A 107 7.03 4.75 1.37
CA PHE A 107 6.41 4.40 2.64
C PHE A 107 5.93 2.95 2.59
N PHE A 108 6.19 2.21 3.67
CA PHE A 108 5.66 0.87 3.90
C PHE A 108 5.18 0.76 5.35
N GLY A 109 3.98 0.23 5.57
CA GLY A 109 3.42 0.10 6.91
C GLY A 109 2.25 -0.90 6.99
N ASN A 110 1.93 -1.33 8.20
CA ASN A 110 0.78 -2.16 8.54
C ASN A 110 -0.40 -1.28 8.98
N LEU A 111 -1.50 -1.34 8.25
CA LEU A 111 -2.71 -0.56 8.54
C LEU A 111 -3.48 -1.01 9.78
N GLN A 112 -3.08 -2.09 10.45
CA GLN A 112 -3.60 -2.42 11.77
C GLN A 112 -3.00 -1.53 12.87
N SER A 113 -1.77 -1.02 12.68
CA SER A 113 -1.13 -0.10 13.63
C SER A 113 -1.77 1.28 13.56
N ASP A 114 -2.11 1.87 14.71
CA ASP A 114 -2.57 3.27 14.76
C ASP A 114 -1.44 4.24 14.37
N ASP A 115 -0.23 4.01 14.86
CA ASP A 115 0.95 4.84 14.58
C ASP A 115 1.30 4.86 13.09
N GLU A 116 1.24 3.71 12.41
CA GLU A 116 1.55 3.65 10.98
C GLU A 116 0.40 4.20 10.11
N ARG A 117 -0.85 4.13 10.58
CA ARG A 117 -1.97 4.83 9.95
C ARG A 117 -1.81 6.34 10.06
N ASP A 118 -1.42 6.84 11.22
CA ASP A 118 -1.14 8.25 11.43
C ASP A 118 0.02 8.72 10.54
N LEU A 119 1.12 7.95 10.51
CA LEU A 119 2.28 8.24 9.68
C LEU A 119 1.95 8.25 8.17
N LEU A 120 1.09 7.34 7.72
CA LEU A 120 0.58 7.36 6.34
C LEU A 120 -0.19 8.65 6.03
N LEU A 121 -1.06 9.08 6.95
CA LEU A 121 -1.84 10.31 6.75
C LEU A 121 -0.92 11.53 6.69
N HIS A 122 0.13 11.57 7.52
CA HIS A 122 1.19 12.58 7.43
C HIS A 122 1.92 12.53 6.07
N TYR A 123 2.31 11.35 5.61
CA TYR A 123 2.98 11.18 4.31
C TYR A 123 2.11 11.66 3.13
N ILE A 124 0.80 11.37 3.17
CA ILE A 124 -0.16 11.87 2.18
C ILE A 124 -0.31 13.38 2.29
N ALA A 125 -0.40 13.94 3.49
CA ALA A 125 -0.53 15.37 3.71
C ALA A 125 0.70 16.12 3.17
N ASP A 126 1.90 15.62 3.43
CA ASP A 126 3.14 16.20 2.91
C ASP A 126 3.14 16.20 1.37
N PHE A 127 2.69 15.12 0.73
CA PHE A 127 2.53 15.09 -0.73
C PHE A 127 1.49 16.10 -1.24
N VAL A 128 0.32 16.15 -0.60
CA VAL A 128 -0.79 16.99 -1.05
C VAL A 128 -0.49 18.48 -0.85
N ILE A 129 0.19 18.86 0.24
CA ILE A 129 0.53 20.26 0.54
C ILE A 129 1.75 20.72 -0.26
N SER A 130 2.73 19.85 -0.50
CA SER A 130 3.93 20.22 -1.24
C SER A 130 3.69 20.42 -2.74
N ALA A 131 2.63 19.82 -3.27
CA ALA A 131 2.24 19.97 -4.66
C ALA A 131 1.17 21.06 -4.81
N ASP A 132 1.35 21.94 -5.78
CA ASP A 132 0.37 22.96 -6.14
C ASP A 132 -0.85 22.29 -6.84
N ASP A 133 -2.05 22.89 -6.69
CA ASP A 133 -3.28 22.47 -7.39
C ASP A 133 -3.22 22.75 -8.91
#